data_AF-A0A8H5E3U7-F1
#
_entry.id   AF-A0A8H5E3U7-F1
#
_cell.length_a   1.000
_cell.length_b   1.000
_cell.length_c   1.000
_cell.angle_alpha   90.00
_cell.angle_beta   90.00
_cell.angle_gamma   90.00
#
_symmetry.space_group_name_H-M   'P 1'
#
loop_
_entity.id
_entity.type
_entity.pdbx_description
1 polymer ?
#
loop_
_entity_poly.entity_id
_entity_poly.type
_entity_poly.pdbx_seq_one_letter_code
_entity_poly.pdbx_strand_id
1 'polypeptide(L)'
;MKSNNPYALPLIPEQYAPAPVPSLAEWKQLWSVWDLVTTNMMLPDALMEQPIPLRNPLLFYLGHIPTFALPDVFPCLRDILLYRERVKERIKSLYQTERPYADRCIGRALWIGFEHEGLHAETFLFMAIQSPNVLPPPDLPRPDFAKLAKQAASRRLQNPWIKVPEETFTIGYHDPESDDGPNRFFAWDNEREPYDITVPQIEAQARPVSNGEYAKFLVDGKESQIPATWSKMRNAQSNEDYTTFVARHSIKTVWGPVPLSQALDWPVMASFDEVERYSRWASARLPTLQNYGASTAVFVDLSNTNSGFQNFQPMGITHKGDLCGLGDTGGAAEWTRTLLAPQPGFKAMDIYPGYSADFMDEKHLAVVGGSWALHPRIAGRKSFLNWWQKKYLWPWTEVDGGICGGFTNTPLHPTFEKDILNTHLIYDYDATDEEGNPEKWRYEIWFFSDDRVVYAIHGGPMAGRINYQTVAYQCVRPGELWQINWLEETGTIVSLVYDITNKTISGMLGFSKGHWEHASEAHGDKRNPDDFNRWKELANIGKQTDRFILTEQAKILEVFKGQGDLKPIKEEDPTF
;
A
#
# COMPACT_ATOMS: atom_id res chain seq x y z
N MET A 1 14.96 -23.69 15.08
CA MET A 1 14.35 -24.52 16.15
C MET A 1 12.96 -24.91 15.67
N LYS A 2 12.54 -26.17 15.75
CA LYS A 2 11.16 -26.54 15.43
C LYS A 2 10.23 -25.77 16.37
N SER A 3 9.23 -25.10 15.83
CA SER A 3 8.22 -24.40 16.63
C SER A 3 7.53 -25.40 17.55
N ASN A 4 7.41 -25.08 18.84
CA ASN A 4 6.63 -25.89 19.79
C ASN A 4 5.11 -25.69 19.61
N ASN A 5 4.70 -24.93 18.60
CA ASN A 5 3.31 -24.69 18.25
C ASN A 5 2.77 -25.81 17.34
N PRO A 6 1.81 -26.64 17.80
CA PRO A 6 1.28 -27.75 17.01
C PRO A 6 0.36 -27.30 15.86
N TYR A 7 0.00 -26.01 15.82
CA TYR A 7 -0.83 -25.39 14.79
C TYR A 7 -0.01 -24.65 13.73
N ALA A 8 1.33 -24.62 13.89
CA ALA A 8 2.23 -23.98 12.94
C ALA A 8 2.29 -24.77 11.62
N LEU A 9 1.98 -24.09 10.51
CA LEU A 9 1.99 -24.67 9.18
C LEU A 9 3.41 -24.66 8.57
N PRO A 10 3.74 -25.61 7.68
CA PRO A 10 5.03 -25.65 7.03
C PRO A 10 5.31 -24.37 6.21
N LEU A 11 6.57 -23.91 6.22
CA LEU A 11 7.00 -22.66 5.57
C LEU A 11 7.86 -22.86 4.33
N ILE A 12 8.21 -24.10 4.02
CA ILE A 12 9.04 -24.47 2.88
C ILE A 12 8.11 -24.99 1.75
N PRO A 13 8.22 -24.51 0.49
CA PRO A 13 7.33 -24.86 -0.60
C PRO A 13 7.14 -26.37 -0.79
N GLU A 14 8.20 -27.17 -0.69
CA GLU A 14 8.16 -28.63 -0.83
C GLU A 14 7.32 -29.32 0.26
N GLN A 15 6.96 -28.60 1.33
CA GLN A 15 6.16 -29.11 2.43
C GLN A 15 4.74 -28.55 2.42
N TYR A 16 4.56 -27.27 2.09
CA TYR A 16 3.24 -26.65 2.10
C TYR A 16 2.53 -26.70 0.75
N ALA A 17 3.25 -26.83 -0.36
CA ALA A 17 2.70 -26.99 -1.70
C ALA A 17 3.44 -28.13 -2.45
N PRO A 18 3.48 -29.36 -1.89
CA PRO A 18 4.25 -30.47 -2.47
C PRO A 18 3.70 -30.96 -3.82
N ALA A 19 2.42 -30.70 -4.09
CA ALA A 19 1.73 -31.08 -5.30
C ALA A 19 0.62 -30.08 -5.66
N PRO A 20 0.16 -30.06 -6.92
CA PRO A 20 -0.98 -29.25 -7.35
C PRO A 20 -2.22 -29.36 -6.48
N VAL A 21 -2.63 -30.59 -6.17
CA VAL A 21 -3.83 -30.87 -5.37
C VAL A 21 -3.40 -30.96 -3.90
N PRO A 22 -4.09 -30.28 -2.96
CA PRO A 22 -3.80 -30.41 -1.54
C PRO A 22 -3.78 -31.89 -1.14
N SER A 23 -2.82 -32.31 -0.33
CA SER A 23 -2.82 -33.64 0.25
C SER A 23 -3.80 -33.74 1.43
N LEU A 24 -4.17 -34.96 1.81
CA LEU A 24 -4.97 -35.18 3.01
C LEU A 24 -4.24 -34.73 4.29
N ALA A 25 -2.90 -34.70 4.28
CA ALA A 25 -2.13 -34.19 5.40
C ALA A 25 -2.29 -32.67 5.55
N GLU A 26 -2.24 -31.93 4.45
CA GLU A 26 -2.52 -30.49 4.41
C GLU A 26 -3.94 -30.19 4.90
N TRP A 27 -4.95 -30.94 4.43
CA TRP A 27 -6.33 -30.80 4.92
C TRP A 27 -6.46 -30.96 6.43
N LYS A 28 -5.80 -31.97 7.00
CA LYS A 28 -5.82 -32.21 8.45
C LYS A 28 -5.16 -31.07 9.23
N GLN A 29 -4.10 -30.47 8.70
CA GLN A 29 -3.44 -29.31 9.31
C GLN A 29 -4.33 -28.05 9.22
N LEU A 30 -4.95 -27.81 8.07
CA LEU A 30 -5.89 -26.69 7.93
C LEU A 30 -7.09 -26.86 8.86
N TRP A 31 -7.66 -28.07 8.94
CA TRP A 31 -8.77 -28.34 9.86
C TRP A 31 -8.40 -28.16 11.33
N SER A 32 -7.19 -28.51 11.75
CA SER A 32 -6.77 -28.28 13.14
C SER A 32 -6.64 -26.80 13.47
N VAL A 33 -6.12 -25.99 12.55
CA VAL A 33 -6.07 -24.53 12.68
C VAL A 33 -7.49 -23.93 12.68
N TRP A 34 -8.35 -24.38 11.77
CA TRP A 34 -9.74 -23.94 11.72
C TRP A 34 -10.49 -24.28 13.03
N ASP A 35 -10.37 -25.51 13.51
CA ASP A 35 -10.98 -25.96 14.78
C ASP A 35 -10.47 -25.09 15.93
N LEU A 36 -9.16 -24.84 16.00
CA LEU A 36 -8.58 -23.96 17.00
C LEU A 36 -9.24 -22.57 16.98
N VAL A 37 -9.18 -21.89 15.83
CA VAL A 37 -9.60 -20.49 15.69
C VAL A 37 -11.11 -20.33 15.89
N THR A 38 -11.91 -21.31 15.44
CA THR A 38 -13.37 -21.17 15.43
C THR A 38 -14.09 -21.79 16.62
N THR A 39 -13.54 -22.81 17.28
CA THR A 39 -14.21 -23.51 18.39
C THR A 39 -13.44 -23.53 19.71
N ASN A 40 -12.13 -23.27 19.69
CA ASN A 40 -11.32 -23.32 20.92
C ASN A 40 -10.85 -21.94 21.38
N MET A 41 -10.81 -20.96 20.46
CA MET A 41 -10.49 -19.56 20.75
C MET A 41 -11.73 -18.68 20.91
N MET A 42 -12.93 -19.23 20.76
CA MET A 42 -14.20 -18.53 20.96
C MET A 42 -15.14 -19.38 21.80
N LEU A 43 -15.85 -18.75 22.74
CA LEU A 43 -16.91 -19.42 23.48
C LEU A 43 -18.11 -19.69 22.57
N PRO A 44 -18.84 -20.81 22.72
CA PRO A 44 -20.01 -21.13 21.89
C PRO A 44 -21.06 -20.01 21.84
N ASP A 45 -21.34 -19.37 22.97
CA ASP A 45 -22.32 -18.27 23.04
C ASP A 45 -21.84 -16.99 22.35
N ALA A 46 -20.51 -16.80 22.23
CA ALA A 46 -19.91 -15.67 21.53
C ALA A 46 -19.95 -15.82 20.00
N LEU A 47 -20.30 -17.01 19.46
CA LEU A 47 -20.36 -17.21 18.02
C LEU A 47 -21.49 -16.42 17.35
N MET A 48 -22.51 -15.99 18.10
CA MET A 48 -23.55 -15.10 17.57
C MET A 48 -23.14 -13.62 17.54
N GLU A 49 -21.95 -13.29 18.06
CA GLU A 49 -21.45 -11.93 17.98
C GLU A 49 -21.14 -11.53 16.54
N GLN A 50 -21.27 -10.22 16.29
CA GLN A 50 -20.90 -9.57 15.06
C GLN A 50 -19.83 -8.49 15.37
N PRO A 51 -18.57 -8.89 15.66
CA PRO A 51 -17.55 -7.94 16.14
C PRO A 51 -17.21 -6.83 15.14
N ILE A 52 -17.48 -7.08 13.86
CA ILE A 52 -17.34 -6.12 12.77
C ILE A 52 -18.72 -5.89 12.14
N PRO A 53 -19.30 -4.69 12.23
CA PRO A 53 -20.66 -4.41 11.75
C PRO A 53 -20.93 -4.73 10.28
N LEU A 54 -19.89 -4.73 9.43
CA LEU A 54 -19.98 -5.02 8.00
C LEU A 54 -19.86 -6.51 7.66
N ARG A 55 -19.69 -7.40 8.64
CA ARG A 55 -19.51 -8.85 8.46
C ARG A 55 -20.69 -9.60 9.06
N ASN A 56 -20.96 -10.82 8.59
CA ASN A 56 -21.93 -11.71 9.25
C ASN A 56 -21.49 -12.09 10.68
N PRO A 57 -22.39 -12.58 11.56
CA PRO A 57 -22.01 -13.15 12.84
C PRO A 57 -20.98 -14.28 12.69
N LEU A 58 -20.13 -14.52 13.70
CA LEU A 58 -19.07 -15.53 13.63
C LEU A 58 -19.60 -16.94 13.25
N LEU A 59 -20.77 -17.33 13.77
CA LEU A 59 -21.41 -18.61 13.50
C LEU A 59 -21.65 -18.86 12.00
N PHE A 60 -21.88 -17.80 11.23
CA PHE A 60 -22.08 -17.89 9.79
C PHE A 60 -20.94 -18.62 9.10
N TYR A 61 -19.70 -18.31 9.46
CA TYR A 61 -18.52 -18.85 8.79
C TYR A 61 -18.35 -20.36 9.05
N LEU A 62 -18.78 -20.86 10.21
CA LEU A 62 -18.75 -22.30 10.51
C LEU A 62 -19.69 -23.10 9.60
N GLY A 63 -20.83 -22.52 9.21
CA GLY A 63 -21.80 -23.14 8.31
C GLY A 63 -21.52 -22.88 6.84
N HIS A 64 -21.02 -21.68 6.51
CA HIS A 64 -20.74 -21.25 5.15
C HIS A 64 -19.65 -22.10 4.50
N ILE A 65 -18.54 -22.35 5.18
CA ILE A 65 -17.42 -23.13 4.60
C ILE A 65 -17.82 -24.51 4.09
N PRO A 66 -18.51 -25.37 4.88
CA PRO A 66 -18.90 -26.69 4.39
C PRO A 66 -20.08 -26.67 3.39
N THR A 67 -20.80 -25.54 3.23
CA THR A 67 -21.98 -25.45 2.33
C THR A 67 -21.73 -24.64 1.06
N PHE A 68 -20.83 -23.67 1.07
CA PHE A 68 -20.68 -22.62 0.05
C PHE A 68 -21.99 -21.87 -0.28
N ALA A 69 -22.87 -21.70 0.71
CA ALA A 69 -24.17 -21.06 0.53
C ALA A 69 -24.51 -20.07 1.66
N LEU A 70 -25.51 -19.22 1.41
CA LEU A 70 -26.15 -18.36 2.41
C LEU A 70 -27.42 -19.06 2.93
N PRO A 71 -27.53 -19.38 4.24
CA PRO A 71 -28.74 -19.97 4.78
C PRO A 71 -29.80 -18.89 5.07
N ASP A 72 -31.07 -19.18 4.79
CA ASP A 72 -32.21 -18.31 5.18
C ASP A 72 -32.43 -18.29 6.70
N VAL A 73 -32.05 -19.37 7.39
CA VAL A 73 -32.10 -19.53 8.85
C VAL A 73 -30.84 -20.24 9.31
N PHE A 74 -30.16 -19.71 10.33
CA PHE A 74 -28.98 -20.34 10.91
C PHE A 74 -29.37 -21.66 11.61
N PRO A 75 -28.82 -22.82 11.20
CA PRO A 75 -28.96 -24.05 11.95
C PRO A 75 -28.30 -23.91 13.33
N CYS A 76 -28.70 -24.73 14.30
CA CYS A 76 -28.04 -24.71 15.59
C CYS A 76 -26.57 -25.14 15.47
N LEU A 77 -25.70 -24.66 16.37
CA LEU A 77 -24.26 -24.94 16.33
C LEU A 77 -23.96 -26.44 16.22
N ARG A 78 -24.71 -27.28 16.95
CA ARG A 78 -24.55 -28.74 16.90
C ARG A 78 -24.74 -29.29 15.49
N ASP A 79 -25.76 -28.84 14.77
CA ASP A 79 -26.05 -29.33 13.42
C ASP A 79 -25.01 -28.88 12.41
N ILE A 80 -24.52 -27.63 12.56
CA ILE A 80 -23.42 -27.09 11.75
C ILE A 80 -22.16 -27.94 11.94
N LEU A 81 -21.77 -28.22 13.19
CA LEU A 81 -20.58 -29.02 13.49
C LEU A 81 -20.73 -30.46 12.97
N LEU A 82 -21.90 -31.09 13.15
CA LEU A 82 -22.16 -32.42 12.60
C LEU A 82 -22.12 -32.44 11.07
N TYR A 83 -22.61 -31.39 10.41
CA TYR A 83 -22.55 -31.28 8.95
C TYR A 83 -21.10 -31.13 8.48
N ARG A 84 -20.32 -30.27 9.14
CA ARG A 84 -18.90 -30.07 8.85
C ARG A 84 -18.12 -31.38 8.96
N GLU A 85 -18.32 -32.17 10.02
CA GLU A 85 -17.67 -33.48 10.14
C GLU A 85 -18.05 -34.45 9.01
N ARG A 86 -19.33 -34.47 8.58
CA ARG A 86 -19.74 -35.27 7.42
C ARG A 86 -19.04 -34.82 6.13
N VAL A 87 -18.81 -33.52 5.95
CA VAL A 87 -18.05 -33.00 4.79
C VAL A 87 -16.58 -33.41 4.88
N LYS A 88 -15.93 -33.29 6.05
CA LYS A 88 -14.56 -33.76 6.27
C LYS A 88 -14.42 -35.27 5.94
N GLU A 89 -15.38 -36.10 6.36
CA GLU A 89 -15.38 -37.54 6.03
C GLU A 89 -15.55 -37.82 4.53
N ARG A 90 -16.37 -37.04 3.82
CA ARG A 90 -16.49 -37.13 2.35
C ARG A 90 -15.21 -36.73 1.65
N ILE A 91 -14.52 -35.69 2.12
CA ILE A 91 -13.20 -35.31 1.59
C ILE A 91 -12.21 -36.46 1.83
N LYS A 92 -12.13 -37.01 3.06
CA LYS A 92 -11.28 -38.16 3.39
C LYS A 92 -11.55 -39.38 2.49
N SER A 93 -12.82 -39.68 2.19
CA SER A 93 -13.16 -40.82 1.34
C SER A 93 -12.77 -40.61 -0.12
N LEU A 94 -12.77 -39.36 -0.63
CA LEU A 94 -12.23 -39.07 -1.97
C LEU A 94 -10.73 -39.42 -2.05
N TYR A 95 -9.95 -39.13 -1.02
CA TYR A 95 -8.52 -39.48 -0.96
C TYR A 95 -8.25 -40.98 -0.75
N GLN A 96 -9.27 -41.82 -0.54
CA GLN A 96 -9.14 -43.29 -0.61
C GLN A 96 -9.18 -43.80 -2.06
N THR A 97 -9.38 -42.91 -3.02
CA THR A 97 -9.40 -43.17 -4.46
C THR A 97 -8.36 -42.30 -5.16
N GLU A 98 -8.09 -42.58 -6.43
CA GLU A 98 -7.20 -41.73 -7.26
C GLU A 98 -7.90 -40.46 -7.79
N ARG A 99 -9.20 -40.28 -7.53
CA ARG A 99 -10.00 -39.19 -8.12
C ARG A 99 -9.43 -37.80 -7.86
N PRO A 100 -8.96 -37.44 -6.65
CA PRO A 100 -8.38 -36.12 -6.42
C PRO A 100 -7.23 -35.77 -7.38
N TYR A 101 -6.47 -36.77 -7.83
CA TYR A 101 -5.29 -36.58 -8.67
C TYR A 101 -5.54 -36.88 -10.15
N ALA A 102 -6.47 -37.79 -10.47
CA ALA A 102 -6.77 -38.22 -11.82
C ALA A 102 -7.90 -37.42 -12.49
N ASP A 103 -8.80 -36.81 -11.72
CA ASP A 103 -9.91 -36.00 -12.21
C ASP A 103 -9.66 -34.53 -11.87
N ARG A 104 -9.28 -33.73 -12.88
CA ARG A 104 -8.89 -32.33 -12.67
C ARG A 104 -10.05 -31.48 -12.16
N CYS A 105 -11.29 -31.75 -12.56
CA CYS A 105 -12.46 -31.03 -12.03
C CYS A 105 -12.58 -31.25 -10.51
N ILE A 106 -12.41 -32.49 -10.05
CA ILE A 106 -12.40 -32.79 -8.61
C ILE A 106 -11.20 -32.17 -7.91
N GLY A 107 -10.01 -32.27 -8.50
CA GLY A 107 -8.79 -31.65 -7.98
C GLY A 107 -8.94 -30.13 -7.81
N ARG A 108 -9.51 -29.44 -8.80
CA ARG A 108 -9.85 -28.00 -8.75
C ARG A 108 -10.85 -27.70 -7.64
N ALA A 109 -11.93 -28.46 -7.53
CA ALA A 109 -12.94 -28.26 -6.49
C ALA A 109 -12.36 -28.44 -5.07
N LEU A 110 -11.50 -29.45 -4.87
CA LEU A 110 -10.80 -29.66 -3.60
C LEU A 110 -9.85 -28.51 -3.29
N TRP A 111 -9.12 -28.02 -4.30
CA TRP A 111 -8.25 -26.87 -4.12
C TRP A 111 -9.04 -25.61 -3.74
N ILE A 112 -10.14 -25.31 -4.45
CA ILE A 112 -10.99 -24.13 -4.19
C ILE A 112 -11.51 -24.21 -2.75
N GLY A 113 -12.03 -25.36 -2.35
CA GLY A 113 -12.48 -25.59 -0.98
C GLY A 113 -11.37 -25.39 0.06
N PHE A 114 -10.17 -25.90 -0.23
CA PHE A 114 -9.02 -25.80 0.67
C PHE A 114 -8.57 -24.36 0.88
N GLU A 115 -8.32 -23.61 -0.20
CA GLU A 115 -7.85 -22.23 -0.08
C GLU A 115 -8.93 -21.30 0.46
N HIS A 116 -10.19 -21.52 0.10
CA HIS A 116 -11.31 -20.78 0.67
C HIS A 116 -11.42 -20.97 2.19
N GLU A 117 -11.29 -22.20 2.69
CA GLU A 117 -11.23 -22.46 4.14
C GLU A 117 -10.00 -21.79 4.78
N GLY A 118 -8.86 -21.73 4.09
CA GLY A 118 -7.68 -20.97 4.51
C GLY A 118 -7.90 -19.45 4.62
N LEU A 119 -8.50 -18.83 3.60
CA LEU A 119 -8.85 -17.40 3.58
C LEU A 119 -9.82 -17.04 4.71
N HIS A 120 -10.78 -17.94 4.96
CA HIS A 120 -11.72 -17.74 6.05
C HIS A 120 -11.11 -18.00 7.43
N ALA A 121 -10.08 -18.81 7.57
CA ALA A 121 -9.38 -18.98 8.85
C ALA A 121 -8.72 -17.66 9.27
N GLU A 122 -8.06 -16.98 8.31
CA GLU A 122 -7.50 -15.64 8.50
C GLU A 122 -8.58 -14.60 8.82
N THR A 123 -9.68 -14.60 8.05
CA THR A 123 -10.81 -13.67 8.23
C THR A 123 -11.48 -13.85 9.60
N PHE A 124 -11.72 -15.11 10.00
CA PHE A 124 -12.34 -15.41 11.28
C PHE A 124 -11.45 -14.96 12.43
N LEU A 125 -10.15 -15.23 12.36
CA LEU A 125 -9.20 -14.78 13.39
C LEU A 125 -9.20 -13.25 13.51
N PHE A 126 -9.26 -12.52 12.38
CA PHE A 126 -9.38 -11.06 12.42
C PHE A 126 -10.61 -10.61 13.19
N MET A 127 -11.77 -11.18 12.85
CA MET A 127 -13.03 -10.86 13.50
C MET A 127 -13.00 -11.21 14.98
N ALA A 128 -12.47 -12.38 15.34
CA ALA A 128 -12.33 -12.83 16.71
C ALA A 128 -11.52 -11.83 17.54
N ILE A 129 -10.38 -11.32 17.04
CA ILE A 129 -9.56 -10.34 17.76
C ILE A 129 -10.29 -9.02 18.06
N GLN A 130 -11.36 -8.70 17.32
CA GLN A 130 -12.21 -7.53 17.62
C GLN A 130 -13.24 -7.81 18.72
N SER A 131 -13.54 -9.08 19.03
CA SER A 131 -14.42 -9.47 20.12
C SER A 131 -13.71 -9.35 21.47
N PRO A 132 -14.39 -8.84 22.53
CA PRO A 132 -13.87 -8.90 23.89
C PRO A 132 -13.82 -10.33 24.46
N ASN A 133 -14.48 -11.29 23.81
CA ASN A 133 -14.62 -12.69 24.25
C ASN A 133 -13.69 -13.66 23.52
N VAL A 134 -12.74 -13.14 22.73
CA VAL A 134 -11.66 -13.96 22.16
C VAL A 134 -10.80 -14.54 23.26
N LEU A 135 -10.46 -15.80 23.11
CA LEU A 135 -9.59 -16.54 24.01
C LEU A 135 -8.24 -16.81 23.32
N PRO A 136 -7.14 -16.83 24.07
CA PRO A 136 -5.87 -17.28 23.54
C PRO A 136 -5.92 -18.76 23.17
N PRO A 137 -5.06 -19.24 22.26
CA PRO A 137 -4.90 -20.67 22.00
C PRO A 137 -4.61 -21.41 23.33
N PRO A 138 -5.41 -22.42 23.73
CA PRO A 138 -5.38 -22.97 25.08
C PRO A 138 -4.07 -23.72 25.42
N ASP A 139 -3.43 -24.31 24.41
CA ASP A 139 -2.23 -25.13 24.58
C ASP A 139 -0.92 -24.36 24.37
N LEU A 140 -1.00 -23.05 24.13
CA LEU A 140 0.17 -22.22 23.86
C LEU A 140 0.44 -21.25 25.02
N PRO A 141 1.70 -21.12 25.47
CA PRO A 141 2.04 -20.14 26.48
C PRO A 141 1.90 -18.73 25.92
N ARG A 142 1.41 -17.79 26.74
CA ARG A 142 1.41 -16.38 26.40
C ARG A 142 2.85 -15.90 26.11
N PRO A 143 3.10 -15.23 24.97
CA PRO A 143 4.42 -14.66 24.68
C PRO A 143 4.85 -13.63 25.72
N ASP A 144 6.15 -13.60 26.05
CA ASP A 144 6.75 -12.51 26.83
C ASP A 144 6.95 -11.29 25.94
N PHE A 145 5.89 -10.49 25.79
CA PHE A 145 5.86 -9.30 24.94
C PHE A 145 6.92 -8.27 25.35
N ALA A 146 7.22 -8.13 26.65
CA ALA A 146 8.24 -7.20 27.11
C ALA A 146 9.64 -7.63 26.63
N LYS A 147 9.95 -8.93 26.70
CA LYS A 147 11.21 -9.48 26.16
C LYS A 147 11.28 -9.35 24.64
N LEU A 148 10.20 -9.70 23.93
CA LEU A 148 10.13 -9.57 22.47
C LEU A 148 10.31 -8.12 22.02
N ALA A 149 9.67 -7.16 22.70
CA ALA A 149 9.83 -5.73 22.43
C ALA A 149 11.27 -5.26 22.64
N LYS A 150 11.94 -5.68 23.72
CA LYS A 150 13.36 -5.36 23.95
C LYS A 150 14.26 -5.92 22.84
N GLN A 151 13.99 -7.15 22.38
CA GLN A 151 14.75 -7.77 21.30
C GLN A 151 14.53 -7.04 19.97
N ALA A 152 13.28 -6.70 19.64
CA ALA A 152 12.95 -5.93 18.45
C ALA A 152 13.62 -4.56 18.48
N ALA A 153 13.51 -3.83 19.60
CA ALA A 153 14.16 -2.53 19.79
C ALA A 153 15.69 -2.60 19.65
N SER A 154 16.35 -3.66 20.15
CA SER A 154 17.80 -3.84 20.00
C SER A 154 18.26 -4.13 18.57
N ARG A 155 17.32 -4.53 17.70
CA ARG A 155 17.53 -4.82 16.28
C ARG A 155 16.83 -3.81 15.38
N ARG A 156 16.33 -2.71 15.96
CA ARG A 156 15.61 -1.68 15.21
C ARG A 156 16.56 -1.04 14.22
N LEU A 157 16.13 -1.01 12.98
CA LEU A 157 16.86 -0.38 11.88
C LEU A 157 16.08 0.82 11.38
N GLN A 158 16.80 1.80 10.85
CA GLN A 158 16.19 2.89 10.10
C GLN A 158 15.51 2.32 8.84
N ASN A 159 14.55 3.06 8.29
CA ASN A 159 13.89 2.72 7.04
C ASN A 159 14.41 3.63 5.91
N PRO A 160 15.62 3.39 5.37
CA PRO A 160 16.16 4.23 4.32
C PRO A 160 15.35 4.05 3.03
N TRP A 161 15.31 5.10 2.24
CA TRP A 161 14.92 5.03 0.84
C TRP A 161 15.99 4.26 0.07
N ILE A 162 15.56 3.28 -0.72
CA ILE A 162 16.45 2.51 -1.59
C ILE A 162 15.98 2.60 -3.04
N LYS A 163 16.95 2.68 -3.95
CA LYS A 163 16.69 2.66 -5.40
C LYS A 163 16.41 1.23 -5.83
N VAL A 164 15.21 0.98 -6.33
CA VAL A 164 14.82 -0.25 -6.99
C VAL A 164 14.99 -0.01 -8.49
N PRO A 165 15.91 -0.71 -9.18
CA PRO A 165 16.18 -0.49 -10.59
C PRO A 165 14.95 -0.80 -11.44
N GLU A 166 14.93 -0.27 -12.67
CA GLU A 166 13.94 -0.70 -13.67
C GLU A 166 14.02 -2.22 -13.85
N GLU A 167 12.87 -2.87 -13.84
CA GLU A 167 12.77 -4.32 -13.97
C GLU A 167 11.61 -4.70 -14.89
N THR A 168 11.81 -5.75 -15.68
CA THR A 168 10.74 -6.39 -16.44
C THR A 168 10.48 -7.77 -15.86
N PHE A 169 9.23 -8.05 -15.53
CA PHE A 169 8.83 -9.32 -14.96
C PHE A 169 7.39 -9.68 -15.37
N THR A 170 7.04 -10.95 -15.16
CA THR A 170 5.76 -11.52 -15.56
C THR A 170 4.80 -11.58 -14.39
N ILE A 171 3.64 -10.92 -14.47
CA ILE A 171 2.57 -11.06 -13.48
C ILE A 171 1.64 -12.18 -13.93
N GLY A 172 1.19 -13.00 -12.98
CA GLY A 172 0.20 -14.05 -13.19
C GLY A 172 0.78 -15.45 -13.38
N TYR A 173 -0.10 -16.43 -13.57
CA TYR A 173 0.24 -17.84 -13.65
C TYR A 173 -0.56 -18.57 -14.74
N HIS A 174 0.10 -19.42 -15.51
CA HIS A 174 -0.56 -20.23 -16.54
C HIS A 174 -1.34 -21.39 -15.91
N ASP A 175 -2.63 -21.16 -15.62
CA ASP A 175 -3.61 -22.22 -15.34
C ASP A 175 -4.92 -21.96 -16.13
N PRO A 176 -4.99 -22.35 -17.41
CA PRO A 176 -6.18 -22.12 -18.22
C PRO A 176 -7.38 -22.86 -17.63
N GLU A 177 -8.58 -22.29 -17.81
CA GLU A 177 -9.82 -22.86 -17.26
C GLU A 177 -10.14 -24.27 -17.79
N SER A 178 -9.58 -24.65 -18.94
CA SER A 178 -9.70 -26.02 -19.43
C SER A 178 -9.03 -27.04 -18.49
N ASP A 179 -9.70 -28.19 -18.36
CA ASP A 179 -9.15 -29.39 -17.73
C ASP A 179 -8.13 -30.11 -18.62
N ASP A 180 -7.87 -29.62 -19.84
CA ASP A 180 -6.83 -30.16 -20.72
C ASP A 180 -5.39 -29.80 -20.27
N GLY A 181 -4.43 -30.65 -20.63
CA GLY A 181 -2.99 -30.42 -20.45
C GLY A 181 -2.39 -31.04 -19.19
N PRO A 182 -1.11 -30.71 -18.86
CA PRO A 182 -0.39 -31.35 -17.76
C PRO A 182 -0.91 -30.90 -16.40
N ASN A 183 -0.65 -31.72 -15.36
CA ASN A 183 -0.93 -31.34 -13.99
C ASN A 183 -0.08 -30.12 -13.59
N ARG A 184 -0.70 -29.13 -12.96
CA ARG A 184 -0.12 -27.83 -12.61
C ARG A 184 -0.84 -27.26 -11.40
N PHE A 185 -0.19 -26.36 -10.66
CA PHE A 185 -0.84 -25.69 -9.54
C PHE A 185 -2.06 -24.91 -10.02
N PHE A 186 -3.02 -24.70 -9.12
CA PHE A 186 -4.18 -23.89 -9.44
C PHE A 186 -3.85 -22.41 -9.20
N ALA A 187 -4.44 -21.55 -10.01
CA ALA A 187 -4.49 -20.10 -9.82
C ALA A 187 -5.96 -19.63 -9.75
N TRP A 188 -6.27 -18.73 -8.82
CA TRP A 188 -7.56 -18.04 -8.81
C TRP A 188 -7.74 -17.27 -10.13
N ASP A 189 -8.98 -17.03 -10.54
CA ASP A 189 -9.27 -16.42 -11.85
C ASP A 189 -8.63 -15.04 -12.05
N ASN A 190 -8.41 -14.28 -10.99
CA ASN A 190 -7.70 -12.99 -11.00
C ASN A 190 -6.16 -13.11 -11.08
N GLU A 191 -5.60 -14.32 -10.99
CA GLU A 191 -4.16 -14.58 -11.07
C GLU A 191 -3.75 -15.19 -12.44
N ARG A 192 -4.71 -15.55 -13.29
CA ARG A 192 -4.46 -16.30 -14.54
C ARG A 192 -4.03 -15.40 -15.69
N GLU A 193 -3.57 -16.05 -16.75
CA GLU A 193 -3.11 -15.43 -17.99
C GLU A 193 -1.95 -14.45 -17.76
N PRO A 194 -0.73 -14.97 -17.68
CA PRO A 194 0.41 -14.15 -17.37
C PRO A 194 0.69 -13.13 -18.46
N TYR A 195 1.16 -11.97 -18.04
CA TYR A 195 1.55 -10.87 -18.92
C TYR A 195 2.81 -10.20 -18.38
N ASP A 196 3.65 -9.74 -19.31
CA ASP A 196 4.88 -9.04 -18.96
C ASP A 196 4.62 -7.57 -18.72
N ILE A 197 5.34 -7.02 -17.74
CA ILE A 197 5.33 -5.60 -17.45
C ILE A 197 6.74 -5.10 -17.16
N THR A 198 7.03 -3.89 -17.67
CA THR A 198 8.23 -3.15 -17.34
C THR A 198 7.88 -2.04 -16.36
N VAL A 199 8.64 -1.98 -15.28
CA VAL A 199 8.41 -1.07 -14.16
C VAL A 199 9.63 -0.17 -14.10
N PRO A 200 9.47 1.15 -14.27
CA PRO A 200 10.61 2.06 -14.25
C PRO A 200 11.28 2.02 -12.88
N GLN A 201 12.52 2.50 -12.82
CA GLN A 201 13.22 2.68 -11.56
C GLN A 201 12.36 3.49 -10.57
N ILE A 202 12.29 3.03 -9.32
CA ILE A 202 11.61 3.73 -8.23
C ILE A 202 12.52 3.87 -7.02
N GLU A 203 12.15 4.74 -6.10
CA GLU A 203 12.65 4.71 -4.73
C GLU A 203 11.57 4.20 -3.80
N ALA A 204 11.89 3.19 -2.99
CA ALA A 204 10.96 2.61 -2.01
C ALA A 204 11.65 2.47 -0.66
N GLN A 205 10.86 2.44 0.42
CA GLN A 205 11.38 2.09 1.73
C GLN A 205 11.59 0.57 1.85
N ALA A 206 12.61 0.17 2.60
CA ALA A 206 13.04 -1.23 2.66
C ALA A 206 12.17 -2.13 3.56
N ARG A 207 11.22 -1.55 4.31
CA ARG A 207 10.31 -2.30 5.16
C ARG A 207 8.98 -1.57 5.35
N PRO A 208 7.95 -2.28 5.82
CA PRO A 208 6.70 -1.66 6.19
C PRO A 208 6.80 -0.66 7.34
N VAL A 209 5.76 0.16 7.45
CA VAL A 209 5.60 1.15 8.52
C VAL A 209 5.30 0.46 9.84
N SER A 210 6.05 0.84 10.88
CA SER A 210 5.85 0.33 12.24
C SER A 210 4.76 1.10 12.99
N ASN A 211 4.18 0.49 14.02
CA ASN A 211 3.25 1.16 14.93
C ASN A 211 3.85 2.40 15.59
N GLY A 212 5.16 2.42 15.87
CA GLY A 212 5.84 3.58 16.44
C GLY A 212 5.93 4.75 15.47
N GLU A 213 6.24 4.50 14.20
CA GLU A 213 6.23 5.51 13.14
C GLU A 213 4.82 6.05 12.90
N TYR A 214 3.83 5.16 12.88
CA TYR A 214 2.43 5.58 12.73
C TYR A 214 1.91 6.37 13.94
N ALA A 215 2.29 5.99 15.17
CA ALA A 215 1.96 6.77 16.37
C ALA A 215 2.54 8.20 16.32
N LYS A 216 3.74 8.37 15.75
CA LYS A 216 4.33 9.70 15.53
C LYS A 216 3.50 10.52 14.54
N PHE A 217 3.08 9.92 13.43
CA PHE A 217 2.14 10.56 12.49
C PHE A 217 0.85 11.00 13.18
N LEU A 218 0.24 10.14 13.99
CA LEU A 218 -1.02 10.48 14.66
C LEU A 218 -0.86 11.70 15.59
N VAL A 219 0.25 11.78 16.31
CA VAL A 219 0.55 12.88 17.24
C VAL A 219 0.94 14.17 16.51
N ASP A 220 1.92 14.09 15.61
CA ASP A 220 2.44 15.27 14.90
C ASP A 220 1.41 15.83 13.90
N GLY A 221 0.68 14.94 13.22
CA GLY A 221 -0.41 15.27 12.29
C GLY A 221 -1.72 15.62 12.99
N LYS A 222 -1.82 15.45 14.32
CA LYS A 222 -3.03 15.68 15.13
C LYS A 222 -4.25 14.89 14.62
N GLU A 223 -4.03 13.66 14.19
CA GLU A 223 -5.09 12.79 13.69
C GLU A 223 -5.94 12.27 14.85
N SER A 224 -7.27 12.33 14.68
CA SER A 224 -8.22 11.93 15.73
C SER A 224 -8.59 10.44 15.69
N GLN A 225 -8.48 9.82 14.51
CA GLN A 225 -8.82 8.42 14.29
C GLN A 225 -7.59 7.53 14.50
N ILE A 226 -7.73 6.52 15.36
CA ILE A 226 -6.74 5.45 15.52
C ILE A 226 -7.18 4.21 14.74
N PRO A 227 -6.25 3.34 14.32
CA PRO A 227 -6.58 2.11 13.61
C PRO A 227 -7.54 1.23 14.42
N ALA A 228 -8.45 0.51 13.74
CA ALA A 228 -9.44 -0.33 14.42
C ALA A 228 -8.82 -1.49 15.22
N THR A 229 -7.60 -1.87 14.90
CA THR A 229 -6.79 -2.87 15.62
C THR A 229 -6.22 -2.34 16.94
N TRP A 230 -6.34 -1.04 17.22
CA TRP A 230 -5.87 -0.41 18.44
C TRP A 230 -7.02 -0.22 19.44
N SER A 231 -6.67 -0.09 20.71
CA SER A 231 -7.58 0.19 21.82
C SER A 231 -7.05 1.32 22.68
N LYS A 232 -7.95 2.18 23.15
CA LYS A 232 -7.63 3.23 24.13
C LYS A 232 -7.71 2.64 25.53
N MET A 233 -6.62 2.71 26.28
CA MET A 233 -6.59 2.33 27.69
C MET A 233 -7.04 3.48 28.60
N ARG A 234 -6.93 4.74 28.14
CA ARG A 234 -7.38 5.97 28.81
C ARG A 234 -7.81 7.01 27.77
N ASN A 235 -8.62 8.00 28.16
CA ASN A 235 -9.05 9.07 27.26
C ASN A 235 -7.85 9.92 26.80
N ALA A 236 -7.58 9.90 25.49
CA ALA A 236 -6.58 10.75 24.83
C ALA A 236 -7.09 12.19 24.71
N GLN A 237 -6.20 13.16 24.90
CA GLN A 237 -6.47 14.58 24.70
C GLN A 237 -5.81 15.03 23.38
N SER A 238 -6.40 16.01 22.68
CA SER A 238 -5.93 16.45 21.35
C SER A 238 -4.54 17.09 21.33
N ASN A 239 -3.94 17.37 22.48
CA ASN A 239 -2.61 18.00 22.62
C ASN A 239 -1.61 17.11 23.40
N GLU A 240 -1.78 15.79 23.37
CA GLU A 240 -0.86 14.89 24.08
C GLU A 240 0.45 14.68 23.32
N ASP A 241 1.56 14.58 24.05
CA ASP A 241 2.87 14.23 23.46
C ASP A 241 2.97 12.74 23.09
N TYR A 242 3.96 12.39 22.28
CA TYR A 242 4.19 11.02 21.81
C TYR A 242 4.32 9.98 22.94
N THR A 243 4.99 10.32 24.03
CA THR A 243 5.22 9.38 25.15
C THR A 243 3.90 9.08 25.86
N THR A 244 3.11 10.13 26.11
CA THR A 244 1.79 10.05 26.71
C THR A 244 0.82 9.27 25.83
N PHE A 245 0.84 9.55 24.52
CA PHE A 245 0.05 8.83 23.53
C PHE A 245 0.38 7.33 23.56
N VAL A 246 1.65 6.95 23.48
CA VAL A 246 2.09 5.55 23.53
C VAL A 246 1.68 4.85 24.82
N ALA A 247 1.76 5.52 25.97
CA ALA A 247 1.39 4.95 27.26
C ALA A 247 -0.13 4.68 27.40
N ARG A 248 -0.97 5.32 26.57
CA ARG A 248 -2.45 5.24 26.66
C ARG A 248 -3.08 4.30 25.65
N HIS A 249 -2.32 3.73 24.72
CA HIS A 249 -2.84 2.87 23.66
C HIS A 249 -2.29 1.44 23.75
N SER A 250 -3.07 0.48 23.26
CA SER A 250 -2.71 -0.93 23.11
C SER A 250 -3.13 -1.46 21.73
N ILE A 251 -2.56 -2.58 21.34
CA ILE A 251 -2.93 -3.37 20.18
C ILE A 251 -3.83 -4.53 20.63
N LYS A 252 -4.95 -4.75 19.94
CA LYS A 252 -5.82 -5.91 20.16
C LYS A 252 -5.13 -7.17 19.62
N THR A 253 -5.10 -8.22 20.43
CA THR A 253 -4.55 -9.52 20.04
C THR A 253 -5.38 -10.64 20.70
N VAL A 254 -5.15 -11.89 20.27
CA VAL A 254 -5.76 -13.07 20.91
C VAL A 254 -5.29 -13.26 22.36
N TRP A 255 -4.18 -12.63 22.74
CA TRP A 255 -3.61 -12.66 24.09
C TRP A 255 -4.14 -11.54 24.99
N GLY A 256 -5.22 -10.86 24.56
CA GLY A 256 -5.72 -9.62 25.12
C GLY A 256 -4.95 -8.39 24.61
N PRO A 257 -5.26 -7.19 25.13
CA PRO A 257 -4.58 -5.97 24.74
C PRO A 257 -3.09 -6.00 25.10
N VAL A 258 -2.22 -5.78 24.11
CA VAL A 258 -0.77 -5.63 24.30
C VAL A 258 -0.45 -4.13 24.32
N PRO A 259 0.21 -3.58 25.35
CA PRO A 259 0.56 -2.16 25.39
C PRO A 259 1.33 -1.72 24.16
N LEU A 260 1.01 -0.54 23.59
CA LEU A 260 1.67 -0.03 22.39
C LEU A 260 3.19 0.11 22.60
N SER A 261 3.63 0.42 23.82
CA SER A 261 5.05 0.44 24.21
C SER A 261 5.79 -0.90 24.02
N GLN A 262 5.07 -2.01 23.90
CA GLN A 262 5.61 -3.35 23.63
C GLN A 262 5.40 -3.81 22.18
N ALA A 263 4.71 -3.00 21.37
CA ALA A 263 4.35 -3.31 19.99
C ALA A 263 4.81 -2.22 19.00
N LEU A 264 5.67 -1.28 19.43
CA LEU A 264 6.15 -0.17 18.60
C LEU A 264 6.79 -0.64 17.28
N ASP A 265 7.53 -1.75 17.33
CA ASP A 265 8.24 -2.30 16.17
C ASP A 265 7.38 -3.26 15.34
N TRP A 266 6.15 -3.53 15.72
CA TRP A 266 5.24 -4.35 14.92
C TRP A 266 4.74 -3.54 13.72
N PRO A 267 4.37 -4.22 12.61
CA PRO A 267 3.71 -3.56 11.50
C PRO A 267 2.40 -2.89 11.93
N VAL A 268 2.15 -1.69 11.38
CA VAL A 268 0.85 -1.03 11.54
C VAL A 268 -0.17 -1.66 10.61
N MET A 269 -1.36 -1.97 11.12
CA MET A 269 -2.46 -2.46 10.30
C MET A 269 -3.60 -1.45 10.30
N ALA A 270 -3.91 -0.91 9.12
CA ALA A 270 -4.83 0.20 8.96
C ALA A 270 -5.54 0.15 7.59
N SER A 271 -6.65 0.87 7.48
CA SER A 271 -7.43 1.02 6.23
C SER A 271 -6.67 1.79 5.16
N PHE A 272 -7.08 1.65 3.90
CA PHE A 272 -6.47 2.39 2.79
C PHE A 272 -6.46 3.90 3.04
N ASP A 273 -7.59 4.47 3.46
CA ASP A 273 -7.70 5.92 3.71
C ASP A 273 -6.76 6.38 4.83
N GLU A 274 -6.57 5.58 5.88
CA GLU A 274 -5.63 5.84 6.98
C GLU A 274 -4.19 5.83 6.51
N VAL A 275 -3.83 4.82 5.72
CA VAL A 275 -2.47 4.68 5.22
C VAL A 275 -2.12 5.70 4.16
N GLU A 276 -3.08 6.12 3.33
CA GLU A 276 -2.91 7.19 2.36
C GLU A 276 -2.63 8.53 3.05
N ARG A 277 -3.31 8.82 4.16
CA ARG A 277 -3.01 10.03 4.97
C ARG A 277 -1.61 9.97 5.57
N TYR A 278 -1.22 8.81 6.11
CA TYR A 278 0.14 8.59 6.60
C TYR A 278 1.18 8.83 5.49
N SER A 279 0.99 8.22 4.31
CA SER A 279 1.94 8.39 3.19
C SER A 279 2.08 9.85 2.80
N ARG A 280 0.97 10.61 2.69
CA ARG A 280 1.02 12.05 2.39
C ARG A 280 1.77 12.85 3.46
N TRP A 281 1.56 12.55 4.74
CA TRP A 281 2.31 13.18 5.84
C TRP A 281 3.81 12.85 5.77
N ALA A 282 4.15 11.62 5.40
CA ALA A 282 5.52 11.16 5.20
C ALA A 282 6.14 11.64 3.88
N SER A 283 5.46 12.50 3.12
CA SER A 283 5.89 12.98 1.78
C SER A 283 6.16 11.82 0.81
N ALA A 284 5.34 10.77 0.89
CA ALA A 284 5.44 9.54 0.12
C ALA A 284 4.10 9.16 -0.49
N ARG A 285 4.09 8.11 -1.33
CA ARG A 285 2.86 7.58 -1.94
C ARG A 285 2.84 6.05 -1.91
N LEU A 286 1.67 5.43 -1.86
CA LEU A 286 1.57 3.96 -1.91
C LEU A 286 2.10 3.39 -3.25
N PRO A 287 2.64 2.17 -3.28
CA PRO A 287 3.01 1.49 -4.53
C PRO A 287 1.78 1.14 -5.38
N THR A 288 2.00 0.92 -6.67
CA THR A 288 1.02 0.25 -7.54
C THR A 288 1.34 -1.25 -7.58
N LEU A 289 0.39 -2.11 -7.97
CA LEU A 289 0.61 -3.55 -8.16
C LEU A 289 1.85 -3.84 -9.02
N GLN A 290 2.10 -2.98 -10.01
CA GLN A 290 3.25 -3.10 -10.89
C GLN A 290 4.58 -2.87 -10.16
N ASN A 291 4.63 -2.27 -8.97
CA ASN A 291 5.89 -2.10 -8.25
C ASN A 291 6.36 -3.37 -7.52
N TYR A 292 5.56 -4.44 -7.56
CA TYR A 292 5.81 -5.68 -6.86
C TYR A 292 6.42 -6.71 -7.82
N GLY A 293 7.74 -6.90 -7.74
CA GLY A 293 8.49 -7.80 -8.60
C GLY A 293 7.95 -9.23 -8.60
N ALA A 294 7.92 -9.86 -9.77
CA ALA A 294 7.53 -11.27 -9.88
C ALA A 294 8.75 -12.19 -9.89
N SER A 295 8.67 -13.25 -9.07
CA SER A 295 9.61 -14.36 -9.10
C SER A 295 9.22 -15.34 -10.21
N THR A 296 10.21 -16.02 -10.80
CA THR A 296 9.96 -17.17 -11.69
C THR A 296 9.42 -18.39 -10.93
N ALA A 297 9.59 -18.42 -9.60
CA ALA A 297 9.03 -19.45 -8.74
C ALA A 297 7.58 -19.11 -8.36
N VAL A 298 6.67 -20.08 -8.54
CA VAL A 298 5.25 -19.96 -8.15
C VAL A 298 5.11 -19.74 -6.65
N PHE A 299 5.94 -20.45 -5.87
CA PHE A 299 5.95 -20.45 -4.42
C PHE A 299 7.31 -20.04 -3.88
N VAL A 300 7.33 -19.29 -2.78
CA VAL A 300 8.57 -18.79 -2.14
C VAL A 300 8.81 -19.40 -0.76
N ASP A 301 10.07 -19.41 -0.32
CA ASP A 301 10.43 -19.85 1.03
C ASP A 301 10.02 -18.81 2.08
N LEU A 302 9.14 -19.24 3.00
CA LEU A 302 8.59 -18.42 4.07
C LEU A 302 9.33 -18.59 5.40
N SER A 303 10.37 -19.44 5.48
CA SER A 303 11.00 -19.89 6.73
C SER A 303 11.49 -18.77 7.64
N ASN A 304 11.82 -17.62 7.06
CA ASN A 304 12.31 -16.43 7.76
C ASN A 304 11.24 -15.33 7.90
N THR A 305 9.96 -15.69 7.81
CA THR A 305 8.82 -14.78 7.84
C THR A 305 7.86 -15.17 8.96
N ASN A 306 7.01 -14.23 9.40
CA ASN A 306 5.92 -14.54 10.30
C ASN A 306 4.67 -14.88 9.48
N SER A 307 4.54 -16.14 9.09
CA SER A 307 3.47 -16.67 8.21
C SER A 307 2.91 -17.99 8.76
N GLY A 308 1.77 -18.46 8.26
CA GLY A 308 1.28 -19.81 8.52
C GLY A 308 1.10 -20.17 10.00
N PHE A 309 0.61 -19.24 10.81
CA PHE A 309 0.33 -19.42 12.23
C PHE A 309 1.56 -19.86 13.06
N GLN A 310 2.78 -19.50 12.65
CA GLN A 310 3.95 -19.68 13.53
C GLN A 310 3.74 -18.96 14.87
N ASN A 311 3.18 -17.75 14.80
CA ASN A 311 2.75 -16.93 15.92
C ASN A 311 1.29 -16.50 15.72
N PHE A 312 0.57 -16.24 16.81
CA PHE A 312 -0.81 -15.73 16.78
C PHE A 312 -0.87 -14.21 17.00
N GLN A 313 0.19 -13.52 16.58
CA GLN A 313 0.37 -12.07 16.72
C GLN A 313 1.36 -11.56 15.66
N PRO A 314 1.36 -10.26 15.36
CA PRO A 314 2.48 -9.63 14.65
C PRO A 314 3.80 -9.83 15.41
N MET A 315 4.90 -9.79 14.66
CA MET A 315 6.25 -9.78 15.21
C MET A 315 6.94 -8.48 14.83
N GLY A 316 7.99 -8.11 15.57
CA GLY A 316 8.76 -6.90 15.24
C GLY A 316 9.32 -6.99 13.82
N ILE A 317 9.21 -5.91 13.06
CA ILE A 317 9.77 -5.79 11.72
C ILE A 317 11.30 -5.82 11.86
N THR A 318 11.90 -6.99 11.64
CA THR A 318 13.36 -7.16 11.66
C THR A 318 13.82 -7.49 10.25
N HIS A 319 14.61 -6.57 9.68
CA HIS A 319 15.15 -6.64 8.32
C HIS A 319 16.02 -7.89 8.12
N LYS A 320 15.95 -8.51 6.93
CA LYS A 320 16.81 -9.65 6.52
C LYS A 320 18.19 -9.22 5.98
N GLY A 321 18.47 -7.92 5.92
CA GLY A 321 19.60 -7.40 5.14
C GLY A 321 19.20 -6.99 3.71
N ASP A 322 17.99 -7.37 3.28
CA ASP A 322 17.35 -7.06 1.99
C ASP A 322 15.94 -6.48 2.20
N LEU A 323 15.33 -5.93 1.14
CA LEU A 323 13.93 -5.48 1.05
C LEU A 323 12.99 -6.46 1.76
N CYS A 324 12.24 -5.96 2.75
CA CYS A 324 11.22 -6.70 3.51
C CYS A 324 9.81 -6.09 3.33
N GLY A 325 9.68 -5.10 2.45
CA GLY A 325 8.42 -4.61 1.86
C GLY A 325 8.32 -5.08 0.40
N LEU A 326 7.52 -4.41 -0.44
CA LEU A 326 7.26 -4.81 -1.82
C LEU A 326 6.68 -6.23 -1.93
N GLY A 327 5.69 -6.55 -1.08
CA GLY A 327 4.86 -7.74 -1.24
C GLY A 327 5.63 -9.00 -0.88
N ASP A 328 6.69 -8.80 -0.10
CA ASP A 328 7.31 -9.87 0.63
C ASP A 328 6.35 -10.42 1.68
N THR A 329 6.42 -11.72 1.83
CA THR A 329 5.31 -12.51 2.36
C THR A 329 5.48 -12.69 3.86
N GLY A 330 4.56 -12.17 4.68
CA GLY A 330 4.48 -12.41 6.12
C GLY A 330 4.38 -11.13 6.95
N GLY A 331 3.78 -11.20 8.13
CA GLY A 331 3.40 -10.01 8.89
C GLY A 331 1.99 -9.57 8.52
N ALA A 332 1.82 -8.54 7.69
CA ALA A 332 0.53 -8.15 7.16
C ALA A 332 0.56 -8.14 5.63
N ALA A 333 -0.60 -8.09 4.99
CA ALA A 333 -0.67 -7.87 3.56
C ALA A 333 -0.42 -6.38 3.24
N GLU A 334 -0.02 -6.02 2.03
CA GLU A 334 0.38 -4.63 1.73
C GLU A 334 -0.61 -3.95 0.78
N TRP A 335 -1.01 -2.73 1.12
CA TRP A 335 -1.86 -1.91 0.27
C TRP A 335 -1.14 -1.47 -1.01
N THR A 336 -1.81 -1.64 -2.15
CA THR A 336 -1.47 -0.94 -3.38
C THR A 336 -2.50 0.15 -3.68
N ARG A 337 -2.17 1.11 -4.55
CA ARG A 337 -3.17 2.04 -5.11
C ARG A 337 -3.88 1.50 -6.34
N THR A 338 -3.59 0.28 -6.77
CA THR A 338 -4.15 -0.31 -7.99
C THR A 338 -5.55 -0.83 -7.69
N LEU A 339 -6.54 -0.44 -8.50
CA LEU A 339 -7.88 -1.02 -8.42
C LEU A 339 -7.82 -2.51 -8.73
N LEU A 340 -8.61 -3.31 -8.03
CA LEU A 340 -8.88 -4.67 -8.50
C LEU A 340 -9.70 -4.54 -9.80
N ALA A 341 -9.09 -4.91 -10.92
CA ALA A 341 -9.67 -4.82 -12.25
C ALA A 341 -9.31 -6.05 -13.08
N PRO A 342 -10.05 -6.34 -14.17
CA PRO A 342 -9.71 -7.44 -15.06
C PRO A 342 -8.29 -7.29 -15.61
N GLN A 343 -7.44 -8.29 -15.36
CA GLN A 343 -6.11 -8.36 -15.98
C GLN A 343 -6.23 -8.72 -17.48
N PRO A 344 -5.19 -8.50 -18.30
CA PRO A 344 -5.19 -8.93 -19.69
C PRO A 344 -5.58 -10.40 -19.84
N GLY A 345 -6.64 -10.69 -20.60
CA GLY A 345 -7.12 -12.06 -20.80
C GLY A 345 -7.98 -12.62 -19.66
N PHE A 346 -8.34 -11.81 -18.65
CA PHE A 346 -9.17 -12.25 -17.54
C PHE A 346 -10.47 -12.90 -18.00
N LYS A 347 -10.76 -14.07 -17.44
CA LYS A 347 -12.03 -14.78 -17.55
C LYS A 347 -12.39 -15.29 -16.16
N ALA A 348 -13.59 -14.95 -15.69
CA ALA A 348 -14.15 -15.53 -14.48
C ALA A 348 -14.17 -17.07 -14.55
N MET A 349 -13.90 -17.73 -13.43
CA MET A 349 -13.91 -19.19 -13.38
C MET A 349 -15.33 -19.76 -13.54
N ASP A 350 -15.45 -20.92 -14.17
CA ASP A 350 -16.73 -21.55 -14.49
C ASP A 350 -17.40 -22.13 -13.23
N ILE A 351 -16.61 -22.62 -12.27
CA ILE A 351 -17.10 -23.23 -11.02
C ILE A 351 -17.55 -22.19 -9.98
N TYR A 352 -16.92 -21.00 -9.95
CA TYR A 352 -17.22 -19.94 -8.98
C TYR A 352 -17.05 -18.54 -9.63
N PRO A 353 -17.93 -18.17 -10.57
CA PRO A 353 -17.74 -16.97 -11.40
C PRO A 353 -17.76 -15.65 -10.63
N GLY A 354 -18.43 -15.61 -9.48
CA GLY A 354 -18.50 -14.43 -8.61
C GLY A 354 -17.30 -14.25 -7.66
N TYR A 355 -16.30 -15.14 -7.68
CA TYR A 355 -15.17 -15.06 -6.75
C TYR A 355 -14.39 -13.75 -6.88
N SER A 356 -13.96 -13.40 -8.09
CA SER A 356 -13.24 -12.13 -8.35
C SER A 356 -14.08 -11.09 -9.10
N ALA A 357 -14.88 -11.53 -10.08
CA ALA A 357 -15.54 -10.63 -11.03
C ALA A 357 -16.50 -9.63 -10.35
N ASP A 358 -17.21 -10.06 -9.30
CA ASP A 358 -18.15 -9.22 -8.55
C ASP A 358 -17.46 -8.07 -7.79
N PHE A 359 -16.15 -8.16 -7.58
CA PHE A 359 -15.35 -7.18 -6.84
C PHE A 359 -14.51 -6.28 -7.74
N MET A 360 -14.53 -6.51 -9.06
CA MET A 360 -13.94 -5.62 -10.07
C MET A 360 -14.85 -4.42 -10.35
N ASP A 361 -15.21 -3.70 -9.29
CA ASP A 361 -16.31 -2.72 -9.22
C ASP A 361 -15.83 -1.27 -8.99
N GLU A 362 -14.52 -1.03 -9.17
CA GLU A 362 -13.83 0.24 -8.92
C GLU A 362 -13.82 0.71 -7.45
N LYS A 363 -14.33 -0.11 -6.50
CA LYS A 363 -14.32 0.19 -5.06
C LYS A 363 -13.24 -0.56 -4.31
N HIS A 364 -12.78 -1.69 -4.86
CA HIS A 364 -11.75 -2.53 -4.27
C HIS A 364 -10.37 -2.19 -4.84
N LEU A 365 -9.38 -2.21 -3.96
CA LEU A 365 -7.97 -2.10 -4.32
C LEU A 365 -7.31 -3.46 -4.16
N ALA A 366 -6.39 -3.73 -5.07
CA ALA A 366 -5.50 -4.86 -5.00
C ALA A 366 -4.55 -4.73 -3.80
N VAL A 367 -4.30 -5.86 -3.16
CA VAL A 367 -3.44 -6.05 -1.99
C VAL A 367 -2.57 -7.26 -2.24
N VAL A 368 -1.30 -7.17 -1.85
CA VAL A 368 -0.28 -8.20 -2.12
C VAL A 368 0.35 -8.71 -0.83
N GLY A 369 1.14 -9.78 -0.91
CA GLY A 369 1.74 -10.42 0.26
C GLY A 369 0.74 -11.27 1.04
N GLY A 370 0.92 -11.38 2.36
CA GLY A 370 0.06 -12.20 3.20
C GLY A 370 0.33 -12.03 4.69
N SER A 371 -0.70 -12.18 5.53
CA SER A 371 -0.54 -12.01 6.97
C SER A 371 0.06 -13.24 7.66
N TRP A 372 0.42 -13.10 8.94
CA TRP A 372 0.86 -14.23 9.77
C TRP A 372 -0.18 -15.33 9.94
N ALA A 373 -1.45 -15.03 9.68
CA ALA A 373 -2.58 -15.94 9.80
C ALA A 373 -3.07 -16.47 8.44
N LEU A 374 -2.37 -16.18 7.35
CA LEU A 374 -2.69 -16.72 6.04
C LEU A 374 -1.97 -18.05 5.79
N HIS A 375 -2.68 -19.00 5.18
CA HIS A 375 -2.12 -20.32 4.87
C HIS A 375 -0.92 -20.19 3.91
N PRO A 376 0.21 -20.88 4.12
CA PRO A 376 1.42 -20.76 3.29
C PRO A 376 1.23 -21.01 1.78
N ARG A 377 0.30 -21.89 1.38
CA ARG A 377 -0.08 -22.07 -0.04
C ARG A 377 -0.67 -20.83 -0.70
N ILE A 378 -1.21 -19.91 0.10
CA ILE A 378 -1.78 -18.66 -0.38
C ILE A 378 -0.74 -17.56 -0.20
N ALA A 379 -0.26 -17.37 1.04
CA ALA A 379 0.70 -16.33 1.38
C ALA A 379 2.02 -16.44 0.60
N GLY A 380 2.49 -17.66 0.33
CA GLY A 380 3.73 -17.91 -0.40
C GLY A 380 3.60 -17.91 -1.91
N ARG A 381 2.39 -17.75 -2.47
CA ARG A 381 2.18 -17.70 -3.91
C ARG A 381 2.39 -16.27 -4.41
N LYS A 382 3.37 -16.06 -5.30
CA LYS A 382 3.69 -14.72 -5.80
C LYS A 382 2.63 -14.13 -6.74
N SER A 383 1.81 -14.97 -7.38
CA SER A 383 0.68 -14.50 -8.20
C SER A 383 -0.57 -14.14 -7.39
N PHE A 384 -0.65 -14.51 -6.10
CA PHE A 384 -1.86 -14.34 -5.32
C PHE A 384 -2.18 -12.87 -5.11
N LEU A 385 -3.39 -12.49 -5.47
CA LEU A 385 -3.89 -11.13 -5.35
C LEU A 385 -5.08 -11.10 -4.40
N ASN A 386 -4.92 -10.41 -3.27
CA ASN A 386 -6.01 -10.12 -2.35
C ASN A 386 -6.63 -8.76 -2.69
N TRP A 387 -7.77 -8.43 -2.09
CA TRP A 387 -8.39 -7.14 -2.30
C TRP A 387 -9.29 -6.71 -1.14
N TRP A 388 -9.39 -5.40 -0.96
CA TRP A 388 -10.21 -4.80 0.08
C TRP A 388 -10.80 -3.48 -0.39
N GLN A 389 -11.97 -3.11 0.15
CA GLN A 389 -12.54 -1.79 -0.11
C GLN A 389 -11.72 -0.70 0.58
N LYS A 390 -11.58 0.45 -0.10
CA LYS A 390 -10.84 1.62 0.40
C LYS A 390 -11.20 2.01 1.85
N LYS A 391 -12.51 2.02 2.14
CA LYS A 391 -13.07 2.48 3.42
C LYS A 391 -13.18 1.39 4.48
N TYR A 392 -12.72 0.17 4.20
CA TYR A 392 -12.81 -0.91 5.17
C TYR A 392 -11.79 -0.68 6.29
N LEU A 393 -12.26 -0.50 7.53
CA LEU A 393 -11.43 -0.14 8.69
C LEU A 393 -10.67 -1.33 9.30
N TRP A 394 -10.97 -2.53 8.84
CA TRP A 394 -10.60 -3.79 9.47
C TRP A 394 -9.74 -4.75 8.62
N PRO A 395 -8.85 -4.28 7.73
CA PRO A 395 -8.04 -5.20 6.94
C PRO A 395 -6.80 -5.69 7.73
N TRP A 396 -6.29 -6.88 7.40
CA TRP A 396 -4.95 -7.34 7.79
C TRP A 396 -3.87 -6.67 6.91
N THR A 397 -3.95 -5.37 6.69
CA THR A 397 -3.10 -4.69 5.71
C THR A 397 -2.28 -3.57 6.31
N GLU A 398 -1.04 -3.50 5.89
CA GLU A 398 -0.06 -2.49 6.23
C GLU A 398 0.35 -1.62 5.04
N VAL A 399 1.33 -0.76 5.30
CA VAL A 399 1.90 0.19 4.36
C VAL A 399 3.33 -0.22 4.13
N ASP A 400 3.69 -0.56 2.90
CA ASP A 400 5.07 -0.44 2.51
C ASP A 400 5.45 1.04 2.61
N GLY A 401 6.63 1.38 3.12
CA GLY A 401 7.00 2.71 3.61
C GLY A 401 6.99 3.87 2.57
N GLY A 402 6.36 3.64 1.43
CA GLY A 402 6.02 4.59 0.40
C GLY A 402 7.03 4.54 -0.74
N ILE A 403 6.60 5.06 -1.88
CA ILE A 403 7.41 5.43 -3.03
C ILE A 403 7.53 6.95 -3.04
N CYS A 404 8.70 7.49 -3.41
CA CYS A 404 8.85 8.91 -3.77
C CYS A 404 8.92 9.03 -5.29
N GLY A 405 8.25 10.04 -5.85
CA GLY A 405 8.23 10.33 -7.29
C GLY A 405 6.94 11.06 -7.69
N GLY A 406 7.10 12.20 -8.37
CA GLY A 406 6.07 13.22 -8.63
C GLY A 406 4.74 12.72 -9.21
N PHE A 407 3.67 13.49 -8.98
CA PHE A 407 2.30 13.17 -9.37
C PHE A 407 2.10 13.21 -10.89
N THR A 408 2.38 12.10 -11.56
CA THR A 408 1.80 11.79 -12.86
C THR A 408 1.63 10.27 -13.00
N ASN A 409 0.39 9.83 -13.27
CA ASN A 409 0.10 8.43 -13.63
C ASN A 409 0.43 8.13 -15.10
N THR A 410 0.85 9.15 -15.86
CA THR A 410 1.21 9.01 -17.27
C THR A 410 2.73 8.87 -17.37
N PRO A 411 3.26 7.77 -17.94
CA PRO A 411 4.68 7.65 -18.22
C PRO A 411 5.16 8.84 -19.04
N LEU A 412 6.40 9.29 -18.80
CA LEU A 412 7.00 10.33 -19.61
C LEU A 412 7.12 9.84 -21.06
N HIS A 413 6.67 10.66 -21.99
CA HIS A 413 6.78 10.34 -23.40
C HIS A 413 8.27 10.26 -23.80
N PRO A 414 8.69 9.32 -24.69
CA PRO A 414 10.10 9.17 -25.07
C PRO A 414 10.79 10.43 -25.61
N THR A 415 10.03 11.42 -26.07
CA THR A 415 10.59 12.71 -26.50
C THR A 415 11.02 13.61 -25.35
N PHE A 416 10.74 13.25 -24.08
CA PHE A 416 11.14 14.01 -22.89
C PHE A 416 12.64 14.32 -22.88
N GLU A 417 13.49 13.32 -23.12
CA GLU A 417 14.96 13.48 -23.11
C GLU A 417 15.41 14.56 -24.09
N LYS A 418 14.78 14.59 -25.26
CA LYS A 418 15.08 15.54 -26.32
C LYS A 418 14.50 16.92 -26.00
N ASP A 419 13.21 16.96 -25.68
CA ASP A 419 12.40 18.17 -25.63
C ASP A 419 12.64 18.96 -24.32
N ILE A 420 12.70 18.25 -23.19
CA ILE A 420 12.66 18.83 -21.84
C ILE A 420 13.94 18.60 -21.06
N LEU A 421 14.47 17.38 -20.99
CA LEU A 421 15.56 17.04 -20.09
C LEU A 421 16.77 17.96 -20.32
N ASN A 422 17.24 18.57 -19.25
CA ASN A 422 18.35 19.52 -19.23
C ASN A 422 18.12 20.75 -20.13
N THR A 423 16.88 21.04 -20.55
CA THR A 423 16.52 22.25 -21.30
C THR A 423 16.44 23.44 -20.34
N HIS A 424 16.96 24.56 -20.80
CA HIS A 424 16.96 25.84 -20.10
C HIS A 424 16.26 26.88 -20.96
N LEU A 425 15.33 27.61 -20.38
CA LEU A 425 14.52 28.62 -21.05
C LEU A 425 14.68 29.97 -20.35
N ILE A 426 14.94 31.01 -21.14
CA ILE A 426 14.83 32.42 -20.72
C ILE A 426 13.68 33.03 -21.49
N TYR A 427 12.72 33.63 -20.80
CA TYR A 427 11.49 34.12 -21.40
C TYR A 427 10.98 35.39 -20.71
N ASP A 428 10.33 36.26 -21.49
CA ASP A 428 9.77 37.53 -21.02
C ASP A 428 8.25 37.49 -21.14
N TYR A 429 7.55 37.72 -20.02
CA TYR A 429 6.12 38.04 -20.03
C TYR A 429 5.89 39.48 -20.45
N ASP A 430 4.82 39.70 -21.20
CA ASP A 430 4.32 41.04 -21.50
C ASP A 430 3.51 41.53 -20.29
N ALA A 431 3.95 42.61 -19.65
CA ALA A 431 3.31 43.17 -18.46
C ALA A 431 3.13 44.69 -18.58
N THR A 432 2.49 45.30 -17.58
CA THR A 432 2.42 46.75 -17.43
C THR A 432 2.76 47.17 -16.02
N ASP A 433 3.47 48.29 -15.87
CA ASP A 433 3.72 48.90 -14.56
C ASP A 433 2.43 49.48 -13.92
N GLU A 434 2.54 50.04 -12.71
CA GLU A 434 1.41 50.63 -11.99
C GLU A 434 0.79 51.82 -12.74
N GLU A 435 1.57 52.50 -13.59
CA GLU A 435 1.14 53.60 -14.45
C GLU A 435 0.59 53.14 -15.81
N GLY A 436 0.61 51.83 -16.10
CA GLY A 436 0.10 51.23 -17.33
C GLY A 436 1.07 51.27 -18.51
N ASN A 437 2.35 51.61 -18.30
CA ASN A 437 3.36 51.54 -19.35
C ASN A 437 3.79 50.08 -19.57
N PRO A 438 4.11 49.67 -20.82
CA PRO A 438 4.60 48.33 -21.09
C PRO A 438 5.89 47.99 -20.34
N GLU A 439 5.89 46.86 -19.63
CA GLU A 439 7.02 46.29 -18.92
C GLU A 439 7.28 44.85 -19.43
N LYS A 440 8.49 44.34 -19.21
CA LYS A 440 8.82 42.92 -19.43
C LYS A 440 9.24 42.28 -18.12
N TRP A 441 8.58 41.19 -17.75
CA TRP A 441 9.00 40.40 -16.59
C TRP A 441 9.80 39.19 -17.07
N ARG A 442 11.11 39.24 -16.83
CA ARG A 442 12.04 38.19 -17.23
C ARG A 442 12.07 37.05 -16.23
N TYR A 443 11.94 35.83 -16.74
CA TYR A 443 11.99 34.59 -15.99
C TYR A 443 12.98 33.63 -16.65
N GLU A 444 13.54 32.76 -15.84
CA GLU A 444 14.48 31.73 -16.26
C GLU A 444 14.13 30.41 -15.56
N ILE A 445 14.12 29.30 -16.31
CA ILE A 445 13.84 27.96 -15.77
C ILE A 445 14.73 26.91 -16.43
N TRP A 446 15.20 25.98 -15.61
CA TRP A 446 15.98 24.81 -16.02
C TRP A 446 15.30 23.53 -15.55
N PHE A 447 15.01 22.65 -16.51
CA PHE A 447 14.41 21.33 -16.28
C PHE A 447 15.53 20.30 -16.11
N PHE A 448 16.05 20.15 -14.90
CA PHE A 448 17.30 19.40 -14.70
C PHE A 448 17.09 17.88 -14.65
N SER A 449 15.93 17.40 -14.19
CA SER A 449 15.57 15.97 -14.13
C SER A 449 14.15 15.74 -14.67
N ASP A 450 13.73 14.48 -14.63
CA ASP A 450 12.40 14.00 -14.97
C ASP A 450 11.30 14.38 -13.97
N ASP A 451 11.67 14.98 -12.84
CA ASP A 451 10.73 15.38 -11.80
C ASP A 451 11.12 16.66 -11.05
N ARG A 452 12.09 17.45 -11.55
CA ARG A 452 12.54 18.66 -10.87
C ARG A 452 12.89 19.81 -11.79
N VAL A 453 12.70 21.02 -11.27
CA VAL A 453 13.12 22.28 -11.91
C VAL A 453 13.83 23.19 -10.93
N VAL A 454 14.70 24.04 -11.47
CA VAL A 454 15.22 25.24 -10.81
C VAL A 454 14.78 26.44 -11.63
N TYR A 455 14.30 27.50 -10.99
CA TYR A 455 13.90 28.73 -11.69
C TYR A 455 14.27 29.98 -10.91
N ALA A 456 14.45 31.07 -11.64
CA ALA A 456 14.68 32.40 -11.10
C ALA A 456 13.72 33.41 -11.74
N ILE A 457 13.33 34.39 -10.93
CA ILE A 457 12.47 35.48 -11.34
C ILE A 457 13.28 36.76 -11.31
N HIS A 458 13.42 37.42 -12.46
CA HIS A 458 14.25 38.62 -12.62
C HIS A 458 13.43 39.90 -12.78
N GLY A 459 12.14 39.81 -13.10
CA GLY A 459 11.24 40.96 -13.25
C GLY A 459 9.87 40.74 -12.62
N GLY A 460 9.12 41.82 -12.44
CA GLY A 460 7.80 41.84 -11.80
C GLY A 460 7.83 41.79 -10.27
N PRO A 461 6.66 41.65 -9.62
CA PRO A 461 6.55 41.73 -8.16
C PRO A 461 7.42 40.73 -7.39
N MET A 462 7.73 39.59 -8.02
CA MET A 462 8.52 38.50 -7.45
C MET A 462 10.01 38.53 -7.85
N ALA A 463 10.48 39.63 -8.45
CA ALA A 463 11.87 39.77 -8.87
C ALA A 463 12.85 39.59 -7.72
N GLY A 464 13.85 38.73 -7.90
CA GLY A 464 14.82 38.37 -6.86
C GLY A 464 14.52 37.06 -6.13
N ARG A 465 13.50 36.31 -6.56
CA ARG A 465 13.20 34.96 -6.06
C ARG A 465 13.89 33.88 -6.88
N ILE A 466 14.63 33.00 -6.21
CA ILE A 466 15.26 31.81 -6.79
C ILE A 466 14.70 30.58 -6.08
N ASN A 467 14.14 29.64 -6.83
CA ASN A 467 13.42 28.53 -6.27
C ASN A 467 13.70 27.23 -7.04
N TYR A 468 13.29 26.11 -6.44
CA TYR A 468 13.32 24.79 -7.05
C TYR A 468 12.12 23.97 -6.57
N GLN A 469 11.58 23.12 -7.43
CA GLN A 469 10.38 22.36 -7.10
C GLN A 469 10.38 20.98 -7.76
N THR A 470 9.68 20.05 -7.10
CA THR A 470 9.20 18.83 -7.75
C THR A 470 8.09 19.16 -8.73
N VAL A 471 8.22 18.69 -9.96
CA VAL A 471 7.29 19.00 -11.04
C VAL A 471 6.74 17.74 -11.69
N ALA A 472 5.57 17.87 -12.30
CA ALA A 472 4.99 16.85 -13.15
C ALA A 472 4.97 17.34 -14.61
N TYR A 473 5.45 16.50 -15.51
CA TYR A 473 5.44 16.77 -16.95
C TYR A 473 4.36 15.94 -17.64
N GLN A 474 3.73 16.54 -18.64
CA GLN A 474 2.82 15.85 -19.54
C GLN A 474 3.12 16.25 -20.98
N CYS A 475 3.42 15.26 -21.83
CA CYS A 475 3.53 15.47 -23.26
C CYS A 475 2.12 15.65 -23.84
N VAL A 476 1.82 16.82 -24.38
CA VAL A 476 0.53 17.11 -25.03
C VAL A 476 0.61 16.77 -26.52
N ARG A 477 1.70 17.19 -27.17
CA ARG A 477 2.04 16.81 -28.55
C ARG A 477 3.56 16.60 -28.67
N PRO A 478 4.04 15.39 -28.99
CA PRO A 478 5.47 15.09 -29.03
C PRO A 478 6.25 16.03 -29.96
N GLY A 479 7.36 16.58 -29.47
CA GLY A 479 8.19 17.52 -30.24
C GLY A 479 7.61 18.92 -30.42
N GLU A 480 6.39 19.18 -29.94
CA GLU A 480 5.70 20.47 -30.13
C GLU A 480 5.30 21.14 -28.81
N LEU A 481 4.68 20.39 -27.89
CA LEU A 481 3.95 20.97 -26.78
C LEU A 481 4.01 20.11 -25.51
N TRP A 482 4.42 20.73 -24.42
CA TRP A 482 4.52 20.12 -23.10
C TRP A 482 3.79 20.94 -22.05
N GLN A 483 3.14 20.27 -21.11
CA GLN A 483 2.60 20.89 -19.91
C GLN A 483 3.48 20.52 -18.70
N ILE A 484 3.80 21.51 -17.88
CA ILE A 484 4.67 21.39 -16.70
C ILE A 484 3.91 21.97 -15.50
N ASN A 485 3.70 21.17 -14.46
CA ASN A 485 2.86 21.55 -13.33
C ASN A 485 3.58 21.36 -12.00
N TRP A 486 3.39 22.27 -11.06
CA TRP A 486 3.84 22.06 -9.68
C TRP A 486 3.01 22.80 -8.65
N LEU A 487 3.11 22.32 -7.41
CA LEU A 487 2.66 23.01 -6.21
C LEU A 487 3.89 23.34 -5.38
N GLU A 488 4.02 24.61 -4.99
CA GLU A 488 5.04 25.04 -4.05
C GLU A 488 4.60 24.81 -2.61
N GLU A 489 5.55 24.62 -1.69
CA GLU A 489 5.29 24.52 -0.24
C GLU A 489 4.64 25.79 0.32
N THR A 490 4.80 26.89 -0.42
CA THR A 490 4.20 28.20 -0.16
C THR A 490 2.71 28.28 -0.49
N GLY A 491 2.16 27.18 -0.99
CA GLY A 491 0.80 27.09 -1.49
C GLY A 491 0.65 27.60 -2.92
N THR A 492 1.65 28.22 -3.55
CA THR A 492 1.54 28.71 -4.94
C THR A 492 1.37 27.53 -5.91
N ILE A 493 0.36 27.60 -6.78
CA ILE A 493 0.13 26.61 -7.85
C ILE A 493 0.60 27.15 -9.19
N VAL A 494 1.26 26.33 -9.99
CA VAL A 494 1.72 26.74 -11.32
C VAL A 494 1.47 25.65 -12.35
N SER A 495 0.93 26.05 -13.50
CA SER A 495 0.84 25.25 -14.72
C SER A 495 1.43 26.05 -15.88
N LEU A 496 2.50 25.53 -16.49
CA LEU A 496 3.11 26.09 -17.68
C LEU A 496 2.82 25.19 -18.88
N VAL A 497 2.61 25.80 -20.04
CA VAL A 497 2.57 25.15 -21.34
C VAL A 497 3.75 25.66 -22.15
N TYR A 498 4.73 24.80 -22.36
CA TYR A 498 5.89 25.05 -23.20
C TYR A 498 5.59 24.65 -24.64
N ASP A 499 5.40 25.66 -25.50
CA ASP A 499 5.23 25.49 -26.93
C ASP A 499 6.57 25.69 -27.64
N ILE A 500 7.17 24.57 -28.03
CA ILE A 500 8.48 24.49 -28.68
C ILE A 500 8.41 25.13 -30.07
N THR A 501 7.31 24.89 -30.79
CA THR A 501 7.13 25.30 -32.19
C THR A 501 6.97 26.81 -32.30
N ASN A 502 6.14 27.39 -31.44
CA ASN A 502 5.84 28.81 -31.44
C ASN A 502 6.81 29.63 -30.56
N LYS A 503 7.71 28.97 -29.82
CA LYS A 503 8.65 29.60 -28.87
C LYS A 503 7.94 30.47 -27.82
N THR A 504 6.92 29.90 -27.20
CA THR A 504 6.13 30.58 -26.16
C THR A 504 5.98 29.71 -24.93
N ILE A 505 5.85 30.37 -23.77
CA ILE A 505 5.36 29.74 -22.54
C ILE A 505 4.03 30.38 -22.19
N SER A 506 2.99 29.59 -22.00
CA SER A 506 1.72 30.05 -21.43
C SER A 506 1.60 29.56 -19.99
N GLY A 507 1.48 30.48 -19.03
CA GLY A 507 1.44 30.17 -17.61
C GLY A 507 0.10 30.51 -16.97
N MET A 508 -0.40 29.61 -16.13
CA MET A 508 -1.40 29.89 -15.11
C MET A 508 -0.73 29.76 -13.74
N LEU A 509 -0.64 30.86 -13.02
CA LEU A 509 -0.03 30.93 -11.69
C LEU A 509 -1.09 31.36 -10.68
N GLY A 510 -1.23 30.62 -9.58
CA GLY A 510 -2.12 30.95 -8.47
C GLY A 510 -1.33 31.21 -7.21
N PHE A 511 -0.91 32.46 -7.01
CA PHE A 511 -0.19 32.88 -5.81
C PHE A 511 -1.13 32.87 -4.59
N SER A 512 -0.64 32.39 -3.45
CA SER A 512 -1.36 32.53 -2.18
C SER A 512 -1.44 34.02 -1.80
N LYS A 513 -2.52 34.40 -1.10
CA LYS A 513 -2.75 35.79 -0.69
C LYS A 513 -1.52 36.46 -0.07
N GLY A 514 -0.89 35.81 0.91
CA GLY A 514 0.31 36.36 1.55
C GLY A 514 1.47 36.59 0.60
N HIS A 515 1.73 35.66 -0.33
CA HIS A 515 2.81 35.84 -1.31
C HIS A 515 2.53 37.01 -2.25
N TRP A 516 1.28 37.17 -2.67
CA TRP A 516 0.92 38.27 -3.57
C TRP A 516 0.95 39.63 -2.87
N GLU A 517 0.33 39.75 -1.70
CA GLU A 517 0.24 41.03 -0.97
C GLU A 517 1.56 41.46 -0.32
N HIS A 518 2.46 40.51 -0.06
CA HIS A 518 3.77 40.73 0.57
C HIS A 518 4.92 40.24 -0.32
N ALA A 519 4.86 40.55 -1.63
CA ALA A 519 5.78 39.98 -2.62
C ALA A 519 7.28 40.20 -2.32
N SER A 520 7.65 41.33 -1.70
CA SER A 520 9.03 41.60 -1.29
C SER A 520 9.55 40.65 -0.20
N GLU A 521 8.67 40.17 0.67
CA GLU A 521 9.00 39.15 1.68
C GLU A 521 9.14 37.75 1.05
N ALA A 522 8.64 37.55 -0.18
CA ALA A 522 8.82 36.32 -0.95
C ALA A 522 10.11 36.31 -1.78
N HIS A 523 10.97 37.34 -1.70
CA HIS A 523 12.27 37.36 -2.36
C HIS A 523 13.30 36.51 -1.61
N GLY A 524 14.41 36.15 -2.28
CA GLY A 524 15.49 35.33 -1.72
C GLY A 524 15.71 34.01 -2.45
N ASP A 525 16.49 33.11 -1.84
CA ASP A 525 16.80 31.79 -2.38
C ASP A 525 16.20 30.71 -1.47
N LYS A 526 15.40 29.78 -2.00
CA LYS A 526 14.84 28.66 -1.21
C LYS A 526 15.89 27.87 -0.45
N ARG A 527 17.14 27.83 -0.95
CA ARG A 527 18.27 27.15 -0.31
C ARG A 527 18.68 27.81 1.01
N ASN A 528 18.31 29.06 1.23
CA ASN A 528 18.50 29.76 2.49
C ASN A 528 17.33 29.43 3.44
N PRO A 529 17.59 28.77 4.59
CA PRO A 529 16.53 28.40 5.53
C PRO A 529 15.70 29.58 6.05
N ASP A 530 16.30 30.76 6.20
CA ASP A 530 15.62 31.94 6.72
C ASP A 530 14.61 32.48 5.70
N ASP A 531 15.00 32.53 4.42
CA ASP A 531 14.11 32.93 3.33
C ASP A 531 12.96 31.91 3.19
N PHE A 532 13.27 30.61 3.18
CA PHE A 532 12.26 29.57 3.05
C PHE A 532 11.26 29.55 4.22
N ASN A 533 11.74 29.74 5.45
CA ASN A 533 10.85 29.84 6.61
C ASN A 533 9.95 31.07 6.54
N ARG A 534 10.49 32.23 6.12
CA ARG A 534 9.68 33.44 5.87
C ARG A 534 8.59 33.18 4.83
N TRP A 535 8.90 32.52 3.72
CA TRP A 535 7.93 32.20 2.69
C TRP A 535 6.82 31.27 3.20
N LYS A 536 7.14 30.27 4.02
CA LYS A 536 6.11 29.41 4.64
C LYS A 536 5.14 30.19 5.53
N GLU A 537 5.61 31.20 6.25
CA GLU A 537 4.71 32.05 7.05
C GLU A 537 3.75 32.87 6.19
N LEU A 538 4.19 33.34 5.02
CA LEU A 538 3.30 34.02 4.07
C LEU A 538 2.17 33.10 3.57
N ALA A 539 2.41 31.78 3.48
CA ALA A 539 1.38 30.81 3.10
C ALA A 539 0.22 30.72 4.12
N ASN A 540 0.45 31.14 5.37
CA ASN A 540 -0.55 31.16 6.44
C ASN A 540 -1.47 32.39 6.37
N ILE A 541 -1.17 33.38 5.51
CA ILE A 541 -1.99 34.58 5.33
C ILE A 541 -3.11 34.28 4.33
N GLY A 542 -4.36 34.29 4.80
CA GLY A 542 -5.55 33.96 4.02
C GLY A 542 -5.97 32.50 4.14
N LYS A 543 -6.88 32.05 3.28
CA LYS A 543 -7.25 30.62 3.13
C LYS A 543 -6.91 30.12 1.73
N GLN A 544 -6.96 28.80 1.53
CA GLN A 544 -6.61 28.15 0.25
C GLN A 544 -7.39 28.66 -0.98
N THR A 545 -8.56 29.27 -0.78
CA THR A 545 -9.36 29.89 -1.86
C THR A 545 -8.97 31.33 -2.16
N ASP A 546 -8.14 31.96 -1.32
CA ASP A 546 -7.72 33.36 -1.47
C ASP A 546 -6.43 33.37 -2.29
N ARG A 547 -6.59 33.28 -3.61
CA ARG A 547 -5.47 33.22 -4.57
C ARG A 547 -5.57 34.34 -5.58
N PHE A 548 -4.43 34.91 -5.91
CA PHE A 548 -4.31 35.77 -7.08
C PHE A 548 -3.95 34.91 -8.28
N ILE A 549 -4.84 34.89 -9.28
CA ILE A 549 -4.69 34.10 -10.49
C ILE A 549 -4.11 34.98 -11.58
N LEU A 550 -2.91 34.64 -12.03
CA LEU A 550 -2.22 35.25 -13.15
C LEU A 550 -2.26 34.29 -14.33
N THR A 551 -2.72 34.75 -15.49
CA THR A 551 -2.77 33.95 -16.72
C THR A 551 -2.10 34.73 -17.83
N GLU A 552 -0.87 34.36 -18.14
CA GLU A 552 0.01 35.16 -19.01
C GLU A 552 0.69 34.29 -20.06
N GLN A 553 1.07 34.92 -21.16
CA GLN A 553 1.90 34.30 -22.19
C GLN A 553 3.22 35.07 -22.32
N ALA A 554 4.32 34.32 -22.30
CA ALA A 554 5.66 34.83 -22.49
C ALA A 554 6.23 34.38 -23.83
N LYS A 555 7.11 35.23 -24.37
CA LYS A 555 7.95 34.89 -25.51
C LYS A 555 9.28 34.33 -25.02
N ILE A 556 9.66 33.18 -25.55
CA ILE A 556 10.96 32.56 -25.25
C ILE A 556 12.05 33.27 -26.05
N LEU A 557 13.04 33.78 -25.33
CA LEU A 557 14.18 34.48 -25.89
C LEU A 557 15.30 33.50 -26.23
N GLU A 558 15.61 32.60 -25.30
CA GLU A 558 16.72 31.67 -25.41
C GLU A 558 16.28 30.27 -24.99
N VAL A 559 16.82 29.27 -25.71
CA VAL A 559 16.67 27.84 -25.43
C VAL A 559 18.03 27.21 -25.59
N PHE A 560 18.55 26.58 -24.54
CA PHE A 560 19.80 25.83 -24.60
C PHE A 560 19.77 24.65 -23.62
N LYS A 561 20.83 23.81 -23.66
CA LYS A 561 20.99 22.69 -22.74
C LYS A 561 22.02 23.02 -21.66
N GLY A 562 21.75 22.64 -20.41
CA GLY A 562 22.61 22.91 -19.26
C GLY A 562 22.03 23.97 -18.32
N GLN A 563 22.63 24.11 -17.14
CA GLN A 563 22.09 24.91 -16.03
C GLN A 563 22.11 26.44 -16.21
N GLY A 564 22.84 26.95 -17.21
CA GLY A 564 23.10 28.39 -17.33
C GLY A 564 23.76 28.95 -16.08
N ASP A 565 23.20 30.04 -15.54
CA ASP A 565 23.65 30.68 -14.30
C ASP A 565 22.87 30.19 -13.05
N LEU A 566 21.89 29.30 -13.23
CA LEU A 566 21.14 28.74 -12.11
C LEU A 566 22.02 27.79 -11.30
N LYS A 567 21.93 27.90 -9.97
CA LYS A 567 22.62 26.98 -9.06
C LYS A 567 21.92 25.61 -9.08
N PRO A 568 22.65 24.51 -9.29
CA PRO A 568 22.05 23.20 -9.28
C PRO A 568 21.55 22.83 -7.88
N ILE A 569 20.62 21.90 -7.85
CA ILE A 569 20.20 21.18 -6.64
C ILE A 569 20.56 19.71 -6.81
N LYS A 570 20.51 18.97 -5.70
CA LYS A 570 20.55 17.51 -5.75
C LYS A 570 19.12 16.95 -5.83
N GLU A 571 18.97 15.73 -6.33
CA GLU A 571 17.65 15.07 -6.38
C GLU A 571 17.04 14.91 -4.98
N GLU A 572 17.89 14.73 -3.97
CA GLU A 572 17.53 14.60 -2.56
C GLU A 572 17.22 15.93 -1.83
N ASP A 573 17.38 17.09 -2.49
CA ASP A 573 17.06 18.37 -1.86
C ASP A 573 15.54 18.47 -1.61
N PRO A 574 15.11 18.87 -0.41
CA PRO A 574 13.73 18.73 0.04
C PRO A 574 12.77 19.63 -0.74
N THR A 575 11.68 19.03 -1.22
CA THR A 575 10.52 19.72 -1.80
C THR A 575 9.23 19.23 -1.13
N PHE A 576 8.10 19.81 -1.54
CA PHE A 576 6.76 19.27 -1.32
C PHE A 576 6.62 17.84 -1.85
#